data_AF-A0A126YXU1-F1
#
_entry.id   AF-A0A126YXU1-F1
#
_cell.length_a   1.000
_cell.length_b   1.000
_cell.length_c   1.000
_cell.angle_alpha   90.00
_cell.angle_beta   90.00
_cell.angle_gamma   90.00
#
_symmetry.space_group_name_H-M   'P 1'
#
loop_
_entity.id
_entity.type
_entity.pdbx_description
1 polymer ?
#
loop_
_entity_poly.entity_id
_entity_poly.type
_entity_poly.pdbx_seq_one_letter_code
_entity_poly.pdbx_strand_id
1 'polypeptide(L)'
;MATYLAARSAKSVVFTSQRSVGCLRQAFFLLLADGQWERVEFIADRLATVRKHESGPFEPIRDMINGARWYAVRAGLRSVIERLTPAAFDPPGYKPLFLSGESLMRPLDDPATRANVGLDTNEPFDILPVSERPGPFLMDLSKMSTMWAYGGSAEWPVERLEAERVRLEAAMKELPGMH
;
A
#
# COMPACT_ATOMS: atom_id res chain seq x y z
N MET A 1 14.25 9.38 3.73
CA MET A 1 13.46 8.27 3.12
C MET A 1 12.23 8.75 2.38
N ALA A 2 11.24 9.35 3.07
CA ALA A 2 10.08 9.99 2.42
C ALA A 2 10.49 10.95 1.30
N THR A 3 11.60 11.69 1.47
CA THR A 3 12.10 12.66 0.49
C THR A 3 12.59 12.05 -0.83
N TYR A 4 13.22 10.87 -0.85
CA TYR A 4 13.73 10.26 -2.09
C TYR A 4 12.63 9.58 -2.90
N LEU A 5 11.77 8.77 -2.24
CA LEU A 5 10.62 8.15 -2.90
C LEU A 5 9.56 9.19 -3.28
N ALA A 6 9.37 10.24 -2.47
CA ALA A 6 8.57 11.40 -2.88
C ALA A 6 9.21 12.20 -4.01
N ALA A 7 10.54 12.43 -4.02
CA ALA A 7 11.21 13.14 -5.12
C ALA A 7 11.19 12.34 -6.43
N ARG A 8 11.36 11.02 -6.37
CA ARG A 8 11.21 10.11 -7.52
C ARG A 8 9.78 10.15 -8.06
N SER A 9 8.78 10.18 -7.17
CA SER A 9 7.37 10.28 -7.55
C SER A 9 6.99 11.66 -8.10
N ALA A 10 7.56 12.74 -7.54
CA ALA A 10 7.34 14.12 -7.98
C ALA A 10 7.84 14.38 -9.41
N LYS A 11 8.88 13.67 -9.87
CA LYS A 11 9.42 13.77 -11.23
C LYS A 11 8.54 13.12 -12.31
N SER A 12 7.54 12.30 -11.95
CA SER A 12 6.79 11.49 -12.91
C SER A 12 5.29 11.41 -12.56
N VAL A 13 4.67 12.53 -12.19
CA VAL A 13 3.20 12.61 -12.01
C VAL A 13 2.52 12.89 -13.36
N VAL A 14 2.93 12.17 -14.40
CA VAL A 14 2.15 12.07 -15.63
C VAL A 14 1.54 10.67 -15.61
N PHE A 15 0.23 10.58 -15.43
CA PHE A 15 -0.54 9.33 -15.40
C PHE A 15 -0.64 8.68 -16.79
N THR A 16 0.44 8.70 -17.58
CA THR A 16 0.52 8.10 -18.92
C THR A 16 1.17 6.73 -18.92
N SER A 17 1.81 6.31 -17.81
CA SER A 17 2.47 5.01 -17.71
C SER A 17 2.12 4.26 -16.42
N GLN A 18 2.00 2.92 -16.51
CA GLN A 18 1.80 2.04 -15.35
C GLN A 18 2.90 2.22 -14.28
N ARG A 19 4.12 2.53 -14.70
CA ARG A 19 5.26 2.78 -13.81
C ARG A 19 5.04 4.00 -12.90
N SER A 20 4.50 5.09 -13.46
CA SER A 20 4.21 6.31 -12.69
C SER A 20 3.16 6.06 -11.61
N VAL A 21 2.13 5.28 -11.94
CA VAL A 21 1.07 4.88 -11.00
C VAL A 21 1.63 3.97 -9.89
N GLY A 22 2.47 2.99 -10.24
CA GLY A 22 3.13 2.13 -9.27
C GLY A 22 4.02 2.90 -8.29
N CYS A 23 4.81 3.85 -8.78
CA CYS A 23 5.63 4.73 -7.92
C CYS A 23 4.76 5.58 -6.97
N LEU A 24 3.68 6.17 -7.49
CA LEU A 24 2.76 6.96 -6.66
C LEU A 24 2.14 6.11 -5.55
N ARG A 25 1.69 4.89 -5.87
CA ARG A 25 1.15 3.95 -4.87
C ARG A 25 2.17 3.65 -3.78
N GLN A 26 3.40 3.30 -4.14
CA GLN A 26 4.46 3.03 -3.15
C GLN A 26 4.75 4.26 -2.28
N ALA A 27 4.88 5.45 -2.87
CA ALA A 27 5.10 6.67 -2.11
C ALA A 27 3.93 7.00 -1.18
N PHE A 28 2.70 6.78 -1.62
CA PHE A 28 1.50 6.96 -0.81
C PHE A 28 1.50 6.06 0.43
N PHE A 29 1.73 4.76 0.25
CA PHE A 29 1.76 3.81 1.37
C PHE A 29 2.95 4.02 2.29
N LEU A 30 4.08 4.52 1.77
CA LEU A 30 5.21 4.91 2.60
C LEU A 30 4.85 6.11 3.48
N LEU A 31 4.28 7.16 2.90
CA LEU A 31 3.83 8.33 3.66
C LEU A 31 2.79 7.95 4.73
N LEU A 32 1.91 7.00 4.39
CA LEU A 32 0.92 6.48 5.32
C LEU A 32 1.57 5.70 6.49
N ALA A 33 2.55 4.84 6.20
CA ALA A 33 3.28 4.08 7.22
C ALA A 33 4.16 4.99 8.11
N ASP A 34 4.70 6.08 7.56
CA ASP A 34 5.49 7.10 8.26
C ASP A 34 4.62 8.11 9.04
N GLY A 35 3.29 7.96 9.04
CA GLY A 35 2.37 8.84 9.75
C GLY A 35 2.24 10.25 9.16
N GLN A 36 2.64 10.46 7.89
CA GLN A 36 2.58 11.73 7.19
C GLN A 36 1.16 12.05 6.69
N TRP A 37 0.20 12.07 7.61
CA TRP A 37 -1.24 12.11 7.30
C TRP A 37 -1.64 13.30 6.43
N GLU A 38 -1.15 14.51 6.70
CA GLU A 38 -1.51 15.70 5.90
C GLU A 38 -1.20 15.52 4.40
N ARG A 39 -0.09 14.86 4.08
CA ARG A 39 0.30 14.56 2.69
C ARG A 39 -0.56 13.45 2.10
N VAL A 40 -0.86 12.42 2.89
CA VAL A 40 -1.73 11.32 2.49
C VAL A 40 -3.13 11.83 2.18
N GLU A 41 -3.69 12.66 3.06
CA GLU A 41 -5.02 13.26 2.92
C GLU A 41 -5.09 14.11 1.65
N PHE A 42 -4.09 14.97 1.42
CA PHE A 42 -4.01 15.77 0.20
C PHE A 42 -4.04 14.89 -1.06
N ILE A 43 -3.28 13.80 -1.09
CA ILE A 43 -3.26 12.87 -2.23
C ILE A 43 -4.60 12.15 -2.35
N ALA A 44 -5.16 11.65 -1.25
CA ALA A 44 -6.43 10.92 -1.23
C ALA A 44 -7.60 11.79 -1.72
N ASP A 45 -7.65 13.06 -1.33
CA ASP A 45 -8.68 14.01 -1.78
C ASP A 45 -8.54 14.29 -3.28
N ARG A 46 -7.32 14.42 -3.81
CA ARG A 46 -7.10 14.57 -5.26
C ARG A 46 -7.56 13.32 -6.02
N LEU A 47 -7.20 12.14 -5.53
CA LEU A 47 -7.60 10.86 -6.12
C LEU A 47 -9.12 10.66 -6.08
N ALA A 48 -9.81 11.15 -5.04
CA ALA A 48 -11.26 11.07 -4.91
C ALA A 48 -12.01 11.85 -6.00
N THR A 49 -11.40 12.89 -6.56
CA THR A 49 -11.96 13.67 -7.67
C THR A 49 -11.74 13.06 -9.06
N VAL A 50 -10.91 12.02 -9.17
CA VAL A 50 -10.62 11.38 -10.46
C VAL A 50 -11.88 10.67 -10.97
N ARG A 51 -12.37 11.06 -12.14
CA ARG A 51 -13.49 10.38 -12.79
C ARG A 51 -13.09 8.96 -13.16
N LYS A 52 -13.75 8.00 -12.55
CA LYS A 52 -13.50 6.58 -12.80
C LYS A 52 -14.35 6.12 -13.98
N HIS A 53 -13.70 5.49 -14.94
CA HIS A 53 -14.40 4.79 -16.02
C HIS A 53 -14.67 3.35 -15.59
N GLU A 54 -15.64 2.69 -16.20
CA GLU A 54 -16.10 1.34 -15.80
C GLU A 54 -15.05 0.23 -16.02
N SER A 55 -13.92 0.54 -16.68
CA SER A 55 -12.85 -0.42 -16.95
C SER A 55 -11.85 -0.54 -15.78
N GLY A 56 -11.09 -1.63 -15.77
CA GLY A 56 -10.24 -2.07 -14.65
C GLY A 56 -8.93 -1.32 -14.31
N PRO A 57 -8.39 -0.30 -15.02
CA PRO A 57 -7.06 0.24 -14.70
C PRO A 57 -6.98 1.12 -13.45
N PHE A 58 -8.01 1.16 -12.60
CA PHE A 58 -8.08 1.99 -11.39
C PHE A 58 -7.68 1.27 -10.10
N GLU A 59 -7.16 0.04 -10.18
CA GLU A 59 -6.73 -0.75 -9.01
C GLU A 59 -5.77 0.04 -8.09
N PRO A 60 -4.70 0.70 -8.57
CA PRO A 60 -3.82 1.45 -7.67
C PRO A 60 -4.50 2.66 -7.01
N ILE A 61 -5.46 3.31 -7.68
CA ILE A 61 -6.23 4.41 -7.09
C ILE A 61 -7.12 3.86 -5.98
N ARG A 62 -7.78 2.72 -6.22
CA ARG A 62 -8.57 2.02 -5.23
C ARG A 62 -7.75 1.63 -4.01
N ASP A 63 -6.57 1.04 -4.22
CA ASP A 63 -5.67 0.65 -3.14
C ASP A 63 -5.33 1.85 -2.25
N MET A 64 -4.97 2.99 -2.84
CA MET A 64 -4.65 4.22 -2.11
C MET A 64 -5.85 4.76 -1.33
N ILE A 65 -7.04 4.84 -1.95
CA ILE A 65 -8.26 5.29 -1.26
C ILE A 65 -8.61 4.34 -0.10
N ASN A 66 -8.53 3.03 -0.31
CA ASN A 66 -8.76 2.04 0.74
C ASN A 66 -7.69 2.12 1.84
N GLY A 67 -6.43 2.40 1.49
CA GLY A 67 -5.35 2.63 2.45
C GLY A 67 -5.63 3.82 3.35
N ALA A 68 -6.04 4.96 2.79
CA ALA A 68 -6.45 6.13 3.57
C ALA A 68 -7.67 5.85 4.45
N ARG A 69 -8.70 5.17 3.91
CA ARG A 69 -9.90 4.79 4.69
C ARG A 69 -9.53 3.89 5.86
N TRP A 70 -8.67 2.90 5.63
CA TRP A 70 -8.21 1.99 6.65
C TRP A 70 -7.47 2.71 7.78
N TYR A 71 -6.55 3.62 7.42
CA TYR A 71 -5.89 4.47 8.42
C TYR A 71 -6.88 5.38 9.16
N ALA A 72 -7.80 6.02 8.45
CA ALA A 72 -8.80 6.91 9.04
C ALA A 72 -9.70 6.20 10.06
N VAL A 73 -10.08 4.94 9.81
CA VAL A 73 -10.79 4.10 10.79
C VAL A 73 -9.94 3.90 12.05
N ARG A 74 -8.68 3.52 11.92
CA ARG A 74 -7.77 3.31 13.06
C ARG A 74 -7.56 4.59 13.88
N ALA A 75 -7.51 5.73 13.21
CA ALA A 75 -7.30 7.04 13.83
C ALA A 75 -8.60 7.71 14.32
N GLY A 76 -9.77 7.08 14.15
CA GLY A 76 -11.06 7.66 14.55
C GLY A 76 -11.49 8.89 13.72
N LEU A 77 -10.95 9.05 12.51
CA LEU A 77 -11.19 10.21 11.63
C LEU A 77 -12.48 10.04 10.81
N ARG A 78 -13.62 10.12 11.49
CA ARG A 78 -14.94 9.83 10.89
C ARG A 78 -15.26 10.65 9.63
N SER A 79 -14.99 11.96 9.65
CA SER A 79 -15.26 12.85 8.52
C SER A 79 -14.47 12.47 7.25
N VAL A 80 -13.27 11.93 7.42
CA VAL A 80 -12.43 11.44 6.32
C VAL A 80 -13.04 10.16 5.74
N ILE A 81 -13.49 9.24 6.58
CA ILE A 81 -14.13 7.98 6.14
C ILE A 81 -15.37 8.28 5.30
N GLU A 82 -16.25 9.15 5.81
CA GLU A 82 -17.49 9.56 5.14
C GLU A 82 -17.19 10.21 3.78
N ARG A 83 -16.17 11.07 3.72
CA ARG A 83 -15.74 11.75 2.49
C ARG A 83 -15.12 10.80 1.45
N LEU A 84 -14.31 9.83 1.88
CA LEU A 84 -13.59 8.93 0.97
C LEU A 84 -14.40 7.70 0.55
N THR A 85 -15.45 7.34 1.28
CA THR A 85 -16.26 6.14 0.98
C THR A 85 -16.90 6.18 -0.42
N PRO A 86 -17.53 7.27 -0.88
CA PRO A 86 -18.04 7.36 -2.25
C PRO A 86 -16.94 7.22 -3.32
N ALA A 87 -15.71 7.63 -2.98
CA ALA A 87 -14.55 7.50 -3.85
C ALA A 87 -13.93 6.09 -3.83
N ALA A 88 -14.33 5.19 -2.94
CA ALA A 88 -13.92 3.78 -2.95
C ALA A 88 -14.73 2.97 -3.99
N PHE A 89 -14.99 3.57 -5.17
CA PHE A 89 -15.77 3.00 -6.28
C PHE A 89 -15.33 1.59 -6.64
N ASP A 90 -16.34 0.76 -6.84
CA ASP A 90 -16.25 -0.54 -7.47
C ASP A 90 -17.36 -0.72 -8.49
N PRO A 91 -17.06 -1.19 -9.72
CA PRO A 91 -18.10 -1.51 -10.67
C PRO A 91 -19.01 -2.62 -10.11
N PRO A 92 -20.32 -2.62 -10.43
CA PRO A 92 -21.24 -3.65 -9.95
C PRO A 92 -20.70 -5.07 -10.19
N GLY A 93 -20.66 -5.88 -9.13
CA GLY A 93 -20.17 -7.27 -9.20
C GLY A 93 -18.66 -7.45 -9.16
N TYR A 94 -17.87 -6.38 -9.04
CA TYR A 94 -16.42 -6.50 -8.85
C TYR A 94 -16.09 -7.20 -7.54
N LYS A 95 -15.16 -8.17 -7.62
CA LYS A 95 -14.53 -8.83 -6.49
C LYS A 95 -13.02 -8.87 -6.74
N PRO A 96 -12.18 -8.47 -5.76
CA PRO A 96 -10.73 -8.61 -5.90
C PRO A 96 -10.35 -10.08 -6.11
N LEU A 97 -9.50 -10.36 -7.10
CA LEU A 97 -9.04 -11.72 -7.41
C LEU A 97 -8.04 -12.28 -6.37
N PHE A 98 -7.61 -11.45 -5.43
CA PHE A 98 -6.53 -11.74 -4.48
C PHE A 98 -6.99 -11.84 -3.02
N LEU A 99 -8.28 -12.03 -2.76
CA LEU A 99 -8.82 -12.16 -1.41
C LEU A 99 -8.27 -13.38 -0.65
N SER A 100 -7.75 -14.41 -1.34
CA SER A 100 -7.07 -15.55 -0.74
C SER A 100 -5.65 -15.21 -0.22
N GLY A 101 -5.11 -14.05 -0.58
CA GLY A 101 -3.75 -13.63 -0.22
C GLY A 101 -2.64 -14.33 -1.00
N GLU A 102 -2.95 -15.18 -1.98
CA GLU A 102 -1.95 -15.86 -2.83
C GLU A 102 -1.02 -14.90 -3.56
N SER A 103 -1.48 -13.68 -3.81
CA SER A 103 -0.69 -12.66 -4.50
C SER A 103 0.17 -11.80 -3.56
N LEU A 104 0.11 -12.03 -2.24
CA LEU A 104 0.97 -11.33 -1.28
C LEU A 104 2.40 -11.86 -1.38
N MET A 105 3.35 -10.93 -1.39
CA MET A 105 4.78 -11.21 -1.45
C MET A 105 5.29 -11.83 -0.14
N ARG A 106 4.68 -11.48 0.99
CA ARG A 106 4.99 -11.99 2.34
C ARG A 106 6.48 -11.88 2.67
N PRO A 107 7.05 -10.65 2.65
CA PRO A 107 8.49 -10.43 2.77
C PRO A 107 9.10 -10.88 4.09
N LEU A 108 8.28 -11.22 5.09
CA LEU A 108 8.71 -11.70 6.39
C LEU A 108 8.63 -13.21 6.57
N ASP A 109 7.90 -13.91 5.70
CA ASP A 109 7.61 -15.34 5.84
C ASP A 109 8.46 -16.18 4.88
N ASP A 110 8.89 -15.61 3.76
CA ASP A 110 9.75 -16.26 2.78
C ASP A 110 11.24 -15.89 3.02
N PRO A 111 12.13 -16.86 3.32
CA PRO A 111 13.56 -16.61 3.53
C PRO A 111 14.22 -15.86 2.37
N ALA A 112 13.87 -16.19 1.12
CA ALA A 112 14.44 -15.52 -0.05
C ALA A 112 14.04 -14.04 -0.08
N THR A 113 12.75 -13.74 0.14
CA THR A 113 12.30 -12.35 0.19
C THR A 113 12.86 -11.58 1.39
N ARG A 114 13.01 -12.21 2.55
CA ARG A 114 13.66 -11.61 3.74
C ARG A 114 15.11 -11.21 3.43
N ALA A 115 15.86 -12.09 2.78
CA ALA A 115 17.23 -11.85 2.38
C ALA A 115 17.34 -10.75 1.32
N ASN A 116 16.46 -10.77 0.31
CA ASN A 116 16.39 -9.74 -0.73
C ASN A 116 16.18 -8.33 -0.15
N VAL A 117 15.43 -8.18 0.94
CA VAL A 117 15.23 -6.89 1.62
C VAL A 117 16.30 -6.59 2.67
N GLY A 118 17.29 -7.47 2.82
CA GLY A 118 18.43 -7.33 3.74
C GLY A 118 18.15 -7.72 5.19
N LEU A 119 16.97 -8.24 5.51
CA LEU A 119 16.61 -8.67 6.88
C LEU A 119 17.25 -10.02 7.27
N ASP A 120 17.79 -10.75 6.30
CA ASP A 120 18.57 -11.96 6.54
C ASP A 120 19.91 -11.86 5.80
N THR A 121 20.99 -11.72 6.54
CA THR A 121 22.36 -11.59 6.00
C THR A 121 23.05 -12.93 5.81
N ASN A 122 22.44 -14.03 6.26
CA ASN A 122 23.04 -15.37 6.19
C ASN A 122 22.75 -16.09 4.88
N GLU A 123 21.82 -15.55 4.08
CA GLU A 123 21.36 -16.16 2.84
C GLU A 123 21.96 -15.45 1.61
N PRO A 124 22.47 -16.18 0.60
CA PRO A 124 23.20 -15.61 -0.54
C PRO A 124 22.24 -15.14 -1.65
N PHE A 125 21.45 -14.09 -1.37
CA PHE A 125 20.53 -13.50 -2.35
C PHE A 125 20.97 -12.12 -2.85
N ASP A 126 20.48 -11.74 -4.02
CA ASP A 126 20.68 -10.41 -4.61
C ASP A 126 19.91 -9.37 -3.79
N ILE A 127 20.59 -8.80 -2.80
CA ILE A 127 20.00 -7.79 -1.92
C ILE A 127 19.58 -6.59 -2.77
N LEU A 128 18.30 -6.23 -2.69
CA LEU A 128 17.74 -5.07 -3.34
C LEU A 128 18.51 -3.80 -2.93
N PRO A 129 18.67 -2.83 -3.86
CA PRO A 129 19.14 -1.50 -3.51
C PRO A 129 18.34 -0.95 -2.33
N VAL A 130 19.00 -0.24 -1.40
CA VAL A 130 18.37 0.28 -0.17
C VAL A 130 17.04 1.00 -0.46
N SER A 131 16.98 1.75 -1.56
CA SER A 131 15.80 2.50 -1.99
C SER A 131 14.61 1.64 -2.46
N GLU A 132 14.81 0.35 -2.72
CA GLU A 132 13.79 -0.58 -3.25
C GLU A 132 13.35 -1.63 -2.23
N ARG A 133 14.09 -1.82 -1.13
CA ARG A 133 13.78 -2.75 -0.04
C ARG A 133 12.37 -2.59 0.57
N PRO A 134 11.77 -1.38 0.66
CA PRO A 134 10.40 -1.24 1.16
C PRO A 134 9.34 -1.74 0.17
N GLY A 135 9.68 -1.86 -1.12
CA GLY A 135 8.75 -2.16 -2.21
C GLY A 135 7.81 -3.34 -1.92
N PRO A 136 8.35 -4.52 -1.54
CA PRO A 136 7.53 -5.70 -1.20
C PRO A 136 6.51 -5.43 -0.09
N PHE A 137 6.91 -4.77 0.99
CA PHE A 137 6.02 -4.44 2.11
C PHE A 137 4.91 -3.48 1.68
N LEU A 138 5.26 -2.45 0.91
CA LEU A 138 4.31 -1.44 0.42
C LEU A 138 3.27 -2.05 -0.53
N MET A 139 3.68 -3.05 -1.32
CA MET A 139 2.80 -3.80 -2.21
C MET A 139 1.82 -4.69 -1.45
N ASP A 140 2.27 -5.35 -0.38
CA ASP A 140 1.40 -6.15 0.48
C ASP A 140 0.40 -5.26 1.22
N LEU A 141 0.87 -4.15 1.81
CA LEU A 141 0.00 -3.16 2.45
C LEU A 141 -1.09 -2.62 1.50
N SER A 142 -0.76 -2.43 0.22
CA SER A 142 -1.73 -1.95 -0.77
C SER A 142 -2.80 -2.98 -1.10
N LYS A 143 -2.42 -4.25 -1.23
CA LYS A 143 -3.38 -5.34 -1.48
C LYS A 143 -4.25 -5.61 -0.25
N MET A 144 -3.63 -5.61 0.93
CA MET A 144 -4.32 -5.81 2.20
C MET A 144 -5.33 -4.69 2.49
N SER A 145 -5.07 -3.44 2.09
CA SER A 145 -6.08 -2.37 2.25
C SER A 145 -7.33 -2.65 1.44
N THR A 146 -7.19 -3.21 0.24
CA THR A 146 -8.32 -3.63 -0.58
C THR A 146 -9.00 -4.86 0.02
N MET A 147 -8.26 -5.85 0.53
CA MET A 147 -8.87 -7.00 1.24
C MET A 147 -9.69 -6.53 2.45
N TRP A 148 -9.14 -5.62 3.25
CA TRP A 148 -9.80 -5.03 4.41
C TRP A 148 -11.09 -4.29 4.02
N ALA A 149 -11.05 -3.50 2.93
CA ALA A 149 -12.22 -2.77 2.45
C ALA A 149 -13.39 -3.68 2.03
N TYR A 150 -13.10 -4.95 1.76
CA TYR A 150 -14.07 -5.99 1.40
C TYR A 150 -14.50 -6.87 2.59
N GLY A 151 -14.09 -6.51 3.81
CA GLY A 151 -14.38 -7.29 5.02
C GLY A 151 -13.46 -8.50 5.20
N GLY A 152 -12.35 -8.58 4.45
CA GLY A 152 -11.43 -9.71 4.49
C GLY A 152 -11.94 -10.95 3.76
N SER A 153 -11.42 -12.10 4.15
CA SER A 153 -11.80 -13.44 3.66
C SER A 153 -11.71 -14.47 4.79
N ALA A 154 -12.07 -15.72 4.52
CA ALA A 154 -11.93 -16.80 5.49
C ALA A 154 -10.45 -17.01 5.88
N GLU A 155 -9.54 -16.90 4.91
CA GLU A 155 -8.10 -17.03 5.10
C GLU A 155 -7.48 -15.76 5.71
N TRP A 156 -8.02 -14.59 5.36
CA TRP A 156 -7.57 -13.28 5.80
C TRP A 156 -8.69 -12.47 6.45
N PRO A 157 -9.13 -12.86 7.66
CA PRO A 157 -10.11 -12.08 8.40
C PRO A 157 -9.54 -10.70 8.77
N VAL A 158 -10.43 -9.74 9.04
CA VAL A 158 -10.04 -8.35 9.33
C VAL A 158 -9.01 -8.27 10.45
N GLU A 159 -9.18 -9.05 11.52
CA GLU A 159 -8.27 -9.08 12.66
C GLU A 159 -6.85 -9.52 12.26
N ARG A 160 -6.75 -10.48 11.34
CA ARG A 160 -5.46 -10.93 10.79
C ARG A 160 -4.84 -9.85 9.92
N LEU A 161 -5.63 -9.16 9.10
CA LEU A 161 -5.16 -8.05 8.27
C LEU A 161 -4.59 -6.90 9.13
N GLU A 162 -5.25 -6.57 10.23
CA GLU A 162 -4.76 -5.56 11.19
C GLU A 162 -3.43 -5.98 11.83
N ALA A 163 -3.34 -7.21 12.34
CA ALA A 163 -2.13 -7.73 12.95
C ALA A 163 -0.96 -7.75 11.97
N GLU A 164 -1.21 -8.21 10.74
CA GLU A 164 -0.19 -8.29 9.71
C GLU A 164 0.26 -6.90 9.24
N ARG A 165 -0.66 -5.93 9.12
CA ARG A 165 -0.30 -4.54 8.83
C ARG A 165 0.68 -3.99 9.86
N VAL A 166 0.41 -4.20 11.16
CA VAL A 166 1.31 -3.76 12.23
C VAL A 166 2.67 -4.43 12.11
N ARG A 167 2.70 -5.74 11.81
CA ARG A 167 3.94 -6.50 11.62
C ARG A 167 4.77 -5.95 10.45
N LEU A 168 4.13 -5.67 9.31
CA LEU A 168 4.80 -5.11 8.12
C LEU A 168 5.28 -3.67 8.35
N GLU A 169 4.46 -2.81 8.95
CA GLU A 169 4.83 -1.43 9.28
C GLU A 169 6.02 -1.38 10.27
N ALA A 170 6.08 -2.29 11.25
CA ALA A 170 7.20 -2.41 12.16
C ALA A 170 8.47 -2.88 11.44
N ALA A 171 8.38 -3.95 10.65
CA ALA A 171 9.54 -4.49 9.93
C ALA A 171 10.09 -3.52 8.88
N MET A 172 9.24 -2.71 8.23
CA MET A 172 9.67 -1.67 7.32
C MET A 172 10.59 -0.63 7.98
N LYS A 173 10.36 -0.34 9.27
CA LYS A 173 11.22 0.59 10.03
C LYS A 173 12.59 -0.03 10.23
N GLU A 174 12.65 -1.31 10.59
CA GLU A 174 13.90 -2.05 10.84
C GLU A 174 14.72 -2.40 9.58
N LEU A 175 14.29 -1.97 8.39
CA LEU A 175 15.00 -2.30 7.15
C LEU A 175 16.44 -1.71 7.16
N PRO A 176 17.48 -2.50 6.85
CA PRO A 176 18.85 -2.00 6.94
C PRO A 176 19.12 -0.86 5.98
N GLY A 177 19.84 0.17 6.45
CA GLY A 177 20.19 1.36 5.68
C GLY A 177 19.08 2.40 5.56
N MET A 178 18.02 2.29 6.36
CA MET A 178 16.84 3.17 6.29
C MET A 178 16.76 4.22 7.41
N HIS A 179 17.69 4.19 8.38
CA HIS A 179 17.82 5.14 9.48
C HIS A 179 19.07 6.00 9.34
#